data_AF-A0A526YJY8-F1
#
_entry.id   AF-A0A526YJY8-F1
#
_cell.length_a   1.000
_cell.length_b   1.000
_cell.length_c   1.000
_cell.angle_alpha   90.00
_cell.angle_beta   90.00
_cell.angle_gamma   90.00
#
_symmetry.space_group_name_H-M   'P 1'
#
loop_
_entity.id
_entity.type
_entity.pdbx_description
1 polymer ?
#
loop_
_entity_poly.entity_id
_entity_poly.type
_entity_poly.pdbx_seq_one_letter_code
_entity_poly.pdbx_strand_id
1 'polypeptide(L)' 'SEHGKGNALDVMSIELNNGNDIDVRKPGLFAFRTRGFLNNVRADGCQYFNTVLGPGYNYDHRNHFHFDVKNRRNGYRACR' A
#
# COMPACT_ATOMS: atom_id res chain seq x y z
N SER A 1 7.78 -8.53 -13.77
CA SER A 1 6.98 -8.02 -12.65
C SER A 1 7.22 -8.91 -11.43
N GLU A 2 7.22 -8.38 -10.20
CA GLU A 2 7.30 -9.23 -9.00
C GLU A 2 6.02 -10.03 -8.77
N HIS A 3 4.87 -9.56 -9.28
CA HIS A 3 3.62 -10.34 -9.34
C HIS A 3 3.80 -11.67 -10.09
N GLY A 4 4.47 -11.65 -11.24
CA GLY A 4 4.73 -12.87 -12.02
C GLY A 4 5.69 -13.87 -11.35
N LYS A 5 6.35 -13.45 -10.27
CA LYS A 5 7.22 -14.31 -9.44
C LYS A 5 6.56 -14.73 -8.12
N GLY A 6 5.34 -14.26 -7.84
CA GLY A 6 4.69 -14.47 -6.54
C GLY A 6 5.30 -13.66 -5.39
N ASN A 7 6.08 -12.61 -5.70
CA ASN A 7 6.81 -11.80 -4.71
C ASN A 7 6.16 -10.44 -4.43
N ALA A 8 4.93 -10.23 -4.90
CA ALA A 8 4.19 -9.01 -4.71
C ALA A 8 2.74 -9.30 -4.37
N LEU A 9 2.12 -8.34 -3.70
CA LEU A 9 0.71 -8.37 -3.32
C LEU A 9 0.13 -6.96 -3.46
N ASP A 10 -1.12 -6.90 -3.91
CA ASP A 10 -1.89 -5.67 -3.97
C ASP A 10 -3.05 -5.73 -2.98
N VAL A 11 -3.25 -4.66 -2.21
CA VAL A 11 -4.33 -4.55 -1.22
C VAL A 11 -5.30 -3.46 -1.64
N MET A 12 -6.55 -3.85 -1.91
CA MET A 12 -7.63 -2.98 -2.36
C MET A 12 -8.56 -2.53 -1.22
N SER A 13 -8.75 -3.37 -0.20
CA SER A 13 -9.58 -3.07 0.96
C SER A 13 -9.09 -3.81 2.21
N ILE A 14 -9.51 -3.35 3.38
CA ILE A 14 -9.18 -3.94 4.67
C ILE A 14 -10.47 -4.05 5.49
N GLU A 15 -10.91 -5.29 5.72
CA GLU A 15 -12.04 -5.56 6.61
C GLU A 15 -11.58 -5.56 8.06
N LEU A 16 -12.26 -4.77 8.89
CA LEU A 16 -12.03 -4.71 10.32
C LEU A 16 -12.85 -5.77 11.06
N ASN A 17 -12.41 -6.14 12.26
CA ASN A 17 -13.10 -7.13 13.10
C ASN A 17 -14.54 -6.76 13.50
N ASN A 18 -14.92 -5.49 13.36
CA ASN A 18 -16.29 -5.01 13.57
C ASN A 18 -17.15 -5.04 12.29
N GLY A 19 -16.64 -5.63 11.20
CA GLY A 19 -17.32 -5.76 9.92
C GLY A 19 -17.24 -4.52 9.02
N ASN A 20 -16.55 -3.46 9.45
CA ASN A 20 -16.34 -2.28 8.59
C ASN A 20 -15.27 -2.55 7.54
N ASP A 21 -15.57 -2.28 6.27
CA ASP A 21 -14.60 -2.33 5.19
C ASP A 21 -13.95 -0.97 4.95
N ILE A 22 -12.63 -0.92 5.03
CA ILE A 22 -11.83 0.25 4.67
C ILE A 22 -11.36 0.08 3.23
N ASP A 23 -11.99 0.84 2.34
CA ASP A 23 -11.53 0.99 0.97
C ASP A 23 -10.19 1.75 0.92
N VAL A 24 -9.18 1.17 0.25
CA VAL A 24 -7.85 1.77 0.09
C VAL A 24 -7.86 2.91 -0.94
N ARG A 25 -8.87 2.96 -1.82
CA ARG A 25 -9.01 4.06 -2.79
C ARG A 25 -8.95 5.40 -2.08
N LYS A 26 -8.32 6.38 -2.77
CA LYS A 26 -8.06 7.73 -2.27
C LYS A 26 -9.22 8.26 -1.40
N PRO A 27 -9.04 8.36 -0.08
CA PRO A 27 -10.11 8.77 0.83
C PRO A 27 -10.61 10.17 0.49
N GLY A 28 -11.89 10.43 0.73
CA GLY A 28 -12.47 11.77 0.60
C GLY A 28 -11.79 12.80 1.50
N LEU A 29 -11.96 14.09 1.18
CA LEU A 29 -11.24 15.20 1.84
C LEU A 29 -11.40 15.21 3.38
N PHE A 30 -12.56 14.79 3.87
CA PHE A 30 -12.91 14.77 5.29
C PHE A 30 -12.71 13.41 5.98
N ALA A 31 -12.17 12.40 5.28
CA ALA A 31 -11.94 11.07 5.81
C ALA A 31 -10.61 10.98 6.61
N PHE A 32 -10.43 11.87 7.59
CA PHE A 32 -9.15 12.05 8.29
C PHE A 32 -8.67 10.78 9.01
N ARG A 33 -9.58 10.03 9.63
CA ARG A 33 -9.24 8.78 10.34
C ARG A 33 -8.77 7.70 9.37
N THR A 34 -9.52 7.47 8.29
CA THR A 34 -9.16 6.54 7.23
C THR A 34 -7.83 6.91 6.59
N ARG A 35 -7.63 8.20 6.28
CA ARG A 35 -6.36 8.69 5.73
C ARG A 35 -5.19 8.43 6.68
N GLY A 36 -5.37 8.68 7.98
CA GLY A 36 -4.37 8.39 9.00
C GLY A 36 -4.05 6.89 9.07
N PHE A 37 -5.07 6.04 9.07
CA PHE A 37 -4.90 4.59 9.04
C PHE A 37 -4.14 4.11 7.81
N LEU A 38 -4.54 4.51 6.60
CA LEU A 38 -3.86 4.13 5.36
C LEU A 38 -2.41 4.64 5.31
N ASN A 39 -2.16 5.84 5.85
CA ASN A 39 -0.79 6.35 5.98
C ASN A 39 0.07 5.47 6.91
N ASN A 40 -0.50 4.98 8.00
CA ASN A 40 0.20 4.07 8.92
C ASN A 40 0.45 2.71 8.25
N VAL A 41 -0.55 2.12 7.57
CA VAL A 41 -0.37 0.87 6.81
C VAL A 41 0.80 0.98 5.83
N ARG A 42 0.90 2.10 5.11
CA ARG A 42 2.02 2.37 4.19
C ARG A 42 3.35 2.47 4.94
N ALA A 43 3.41 3.29 5.98
CA ALA A 43 4.63 3.54 6.75
C ALA A 43 5.18 2.27 7.41
N ASP A 44 4.31 1.50 8.07
CA ASP A 44 4.66 0.26 8.74
C ASP A 44 5.02 -0.83 7.71
N GLY A 45 4.30 -0.90 6.59
CA GLY A 45 4.64 -1.78 5.47
C GLY A 45 6.07 -1.54 4.96
N CYS A 46 6.55 -0.29 4.97
CA CYS A 46 7.92 0.03 4.58
C CYS A 46 8.98 -0.53 5.51
N GLN A 47 8.63 -1.16 6.64
CA GLN A 47 9.56 -1.93 7.48
C GLN A 47 9.73 -3.36 6.96
N TYR A 48 8.70 -3.95 6.35
CA TYR A 48 8.68 -5.35 5.89
C TYR A 48 9.02 -5.52 4.41
N PHE A 49 8.64 -4.54 3.57
CA PHE A 49 8.74 -4.65 2.11
C PHE A 49 9.83 -3.75 1.53
N ASN A 50 10.40 -4.15 0.39
CA ASN A 50 11.37 -3.32 -0.33
C ASN A 50 10.68 -2.23 -1.16
N THR A 51 9.42 -2.47 -1.54
CA THR A 51 8.57 -1.52 -2.24
C THR A 51 7.22 -1.45 -1.56
N VAL A 52 6.78 -0.24 -1.25
CA VAL A 52 5.41 0.08 -0.88
C VAL A 52 5.00 1.31 -1.68
N LEU A 53 4.00 1.14 -2.54
CA LEU A 53 3.40 2.23 -3.31
C LEU A 53 1.96 2.40 -2.84
N GLY A 54 1.66 3.58 -2.33
CA GLY A 54 0.34 3.97 -1.86
C GLY A 54 -0.62 4.36 -2.98
N PRO A 55 -1.93 4.40 -2.66
CA PRO A 55 -2.95 4.84 -3.58
C PRO A 55 -2.65 6.28 -4.06
N GLY A 56 -2.54 6.43 -5.37
CA GLY A 56 -2.27 7.70 -6.04
C GLY A 56 -0.80 7.93 -6.42
N TYR A 57 0.08 6.95 -6.22
CA TYR A 57 1.49 7.08 -6.62
C TYR A 57 1.68 7.29 -8.13
N ASN A 58 1.01 6.49 -8.96
CA ASN A 58 0.95 6.67 -10.41
C ASN A 58 -0.37 6.10 -10.95
N TYR A 59 -0.53 6.03 -12.27
CA TYR A 59 -1.75 5.52 -12.89
C TYR A 59 -2.07 4.09 -12.44
N ASP A 60 -1.09 3.18 -12.47
CA ASP A 60 -1.31 1.77 -12.10
C ASP A 60 -1.64 1.62 -10.61
N HIS A 61 -1.02 2.41 -9.74
CA HIS A 61 -1.18 2.34 -8.28
C HIS A 61 -2.16 3.39 -7.73
N ARG A 62 -3.18 3.77 -8.50
CA ARG A 62 -4.11 4.85 -8.10
C ARG A 62 -5.15 4.44 -7.05
N ASN A 63 -5.40 3.14 -6.92
CA ASN A 63 -6.55 2.58 -6.20
C ASN A 63 -6.20 1.44 -5.22
N HIS A 64 -4.91 1.15 -5.01
CA HIS A 64 -4.46 0.09 -4.12
C HIS A 64 -3.10 0.41 -3.49
N PHE A 65 -2.75 -0.37 -2.48
CA PHE A 65 -1.36 -0.50 -2.08
C PHE A 65 -0.69 -1.61 -2.88
N HIS A 66 0.51 -1.34 -3.39
CA HIS A 66 1.39 -2.36 -3.94
C HIS A 66 2.55 -2.62 -3.00
N PHE A 67 2.76 -3.87 -2.65
CA PHE A 67 3.88 -4.31 -1.83
C PHE A 67 4.70 -5.34 -2.58
N ASP A 68 6.02 -5.19 -2.59
CA ASP A 68 6.93 -6.19 -3.14
C ASP A 68 8.25 -6.27 -2.36
N VAL A 69 8.95 -7.40 -2.53
CA VAL A 69 10.27 -7.66 -1.93
C VAL A 69 11.41 -7.56 -2.94
N LYS A 70 11.23 -6.83 -4.05
CA LYS A 70 12.24 -6.70 -5.11
C LYS A 70 13.58 -6.24 -4.55
N ASN A 71 14.63 -7.04 -4.77
CA ASN A 71 15.98 -6.61 -4.45
C ASN A 71 16.39 -5.46 -5.37
N ARG A 72 16.87 -4.36 -4.80
CA ARG A 72 17.32 -3.16 -5.52
C ARG A 72 18.78 -2.86 -5.19
N ARG A 73 19.46 -2.18 -6.13
CA ARG A 73 20.85 -1.78 -5.95
C ARG A 73 21.02 -0.96 -4.66
N ASN A 74 22.09 -1.22 -3.92
CA ASN A 74 22.46 -0.55 -2.68
C ASN A 74 21.39 -0.63 -1.56
N GLY A 75 20.52 -1.63 -1.58
CA GLY A 75 19.47 -1.79 -0.56
C GLY A 75 18.37 -0.71 -0.63
N TYR A 76 18.23 -0.03 -1.77
CA TYR A 76 17.24 1.03 -1.91
C TYR A 76 15.80 0.52 -1.70
N ARG A 77 15.05 1.21 -0.84
CA ARG A 77 13.63 0.94 -0.56
C ARG A 77 12.76 2.04 -1.16
N ALA A 78 11.72 1.66 -1.91
CA ALA A 78 10.75 2.61 -2.43
C ALA A 78 9.54 2.65 -1.49
N CYS A 79 9.46 3.70 -0.68
CA CYS A 79 8.33 3.99 0.20
C CYS A 79 7.66 5.27 -0.32
N ARG A 80 6.53 5.15 -1.02
CA ARG A 80 5.88 6.26 -1.73
C ARG A 80 4.39 6.29 -1.43
#